data_AF-A0A7S0BMZ4-F1
#
_entry.id   AF-A0A7S0BMZ4-F1
#
_cell.length_a   1.000
_cell.length_b   1.000
_cell.length_c   1.000
_cell.angle_alpha   90.00
_cell.angle_beta   90.00
_cell.angle_gamma   90.00
#
_symmetry.space_group_name_H-M   'P 1'
#
loop_
_entity.id
_entity.type
_entity.pdbx_description
1 polymer ?
#
loop_
_entity_poly.entity_id
_entity_poly.type
_entity_poly.pdbx_seq_one_letter_code
_entity_poly.pdbx_strand_id
1 'polypeptide(L)'
;CDFSPEVARQQCSGNADAIMESELPRTIQRRTLTYGDLRFTFLTEFAVRVEQSKSHKFEDGDTLIFENRGEFLSTSDPFEVKVSISPNWEILELETAQVRVVYGSLLEPCKGYPPLSEGTISIDIFEDGEHFDTWKWRMDDPKNLYGTTRTLDNVNGSCPLEPGMISRSGWTVVDDTRSPLFEGDSYDSKEIRWVSGRSSKEPDVDFTFFGY
;
A
#
# COMPACT_ATOMS: atom_id res chain seq x y z
N CYS A 1 43.01 14.97 8.32
CA CYS A 1 42.33 13.84 8.98
C CYS A 1 40.97 13.71 8.32
N ASP A 2 40.92 13.02 7.18
CA ASP A 2 39.68 12.75 6.46
C ASP A 2 39.70 11.27 6.09
N PHE A 3 38.88 10.50 6.79
CA PHE A 3 38.47 9.17 6.39
C PHE A 3 36.99 9.07 6.77
N SER A 4 36.13 9.55 5.87
CA SER A 4 34.75 9.09 5.85
C SER A 4 34.77 7.71 5.20
N PRO A 5 34.30 6.64 5.86
CA PRO A 5 34.28 5.33 5.24
C PRO A 5 33.21 5.34 4.13
N GLU A 6 33.61 5.06 2.89
CA GLU A 6 32.69 4.61 1.86
C GLU A 6 32.03 3.34 2.37
N VAL A 7 30.82 3.47 2.92
CA VAL A 7 29.94 2.34 3.22
C VAL A 7 29.74 1.59 1.91
N ALA A 8 30.13 0.33 1.88
CA ALA A 8 30.02 -0.53 0.70
C ALA A 8 28.57 -0.50 0.19
N ARG A 9 28.39 -0.13 -1.08
CA ARG A 9 27.08 -0.01 -1.72
C ARG A 9 26.51 -1.40 -1.97
N GLN A 10 25.46 -1.78 -1.23
CA GLN A 10 24.70 -2.98 -1.52
C GLN A 10 23.67 -2.68 -2.62
N GLN A 11 23.53 -3.60 -3.59
CA GLN A 11 22.53 -3.52 -4.65
C GLN A 11 21.33 -4.38 -4.27
N CYS A 12 20.14 -3.79 -4.28
CA CYS A 12 18.88 -4.45 -4.05
C CYS A 12 18.34 -4.99 -5.38
N SER A 13 17.73 -6.18 -5.33
CA SER A 13 17.11 -6.80 -6.50
C SER A 13 15.81 -6.11 -6.84
N GLY A 14 15.71 -5.56 -8.05
CA GLY A 14 14.49 -5.02 -8.65
C GLY A 14 14.71 -4.87 -10.15
N ASN A 15 13.64 -4.92 -10.94
CA ASN A 15 13.78 -4.90 -12.40
C ASN A 15 14.42 -3.59 -12.89
N ALA A 16 15.37 -3.68 -13.81
CA ALA A 16 16.17 -2.53 -14.30
C ALA A 16 15.38 -1.60 -15.26
N ASP A 17 14.17 -2.01 -15.66
CA ASP A 17 13.24 -1.23 -16.48
C ASP A 17 12.36 -0.27 -15.66
N ALA A 18 12.65 -0.13 -14.36
CA ALA A 18 12.05 0.89 -13.54
C ALA A 18 12.44 2.29 -14.04
N ILE A 19 11.44 3.16 -14.11
CA ILE A 19 11.56 4.54 -14.56
C ILE A 19 12.76 5.20 -13.88
N MET A 20 13.76 5.64 -14.66
CA MET A 20 14.91 6.37 -14.13
C MET A 20 14.42 7.60 -13.35
N GLU A 21 15.10 7.99 -12.27
CA GLU A 21 14.73 9.15 -11.42
C GLU A 21 14.41 10.41 -12.25
N SER A 22 15.07 10.58 -13.40
CA SER A 22 14.85 11.69 -14.34
C SER A 22 13.50 11.70 -15.07
N GLU A 23 12.76 10.59 -15.08
CA GLU A 23 11.48 10.46 -15.78
C GLU A 23 10.29 10.30 -14.82
N LEU A 24 10.52 10.29 -13.50
CA LEU A 24 9.42 10.34 -12.54
C LEU A 24 8.74 11.72 -12.57
N PRO A 25 7.40 11.75 -12.58
CA PRO A 25 6.69 13.00 -12.47
C PRO A 25 6.85 13.56 -11.06
N ARG A 26 6.98 14.90 -10.94
CA ARG A 26 7.03 15.57 -9.62
C ARG A 26 5.69 15.49 -8.87
N THR A 27 4.61 15.33 -9.61
CA THR A 27 3.25 15.19 -9.09
C THR A 27 2.48 14.19 -9.94
N ILE A 28 1.66 13.36 -9.31
CA ILE A 28 0.74 12.44 -10.02
C ILE A 28 -0.70 12.87 -9.79
N GLN A 29 -1.40 13.18 -10.88
CA GLN A 29 -2.83 13.56 -10.86
C GLN A 29 -3.75 12.33 -11.05
N ARG A 30 -3.22 11.25 -11.64
CA ARG A 30 -3.95 9.98 -11.79
C ARG A 30 -3.98 9.13 -10.53
N ARG A 31 -3.43 9.64 -9.42
CA ARG A 31 -3.36 8.97 -8.10
C ARG A 31 -2.67 7.60 -8.10
N THR A 32 -2.02 7.21 -9.20
CA THR A 32 -1.30 5.94 -9.31
C THR A 32 0.14 6.19 -9.77
N LEU A 33 1.09 5.49 -9.14
CA LEU A 33 2.49 5.45 -9.52
C LEU A 33 3.00 4.01 -9.50
N THR A 34 3.69 3.62 -10.56
CA THR A 34 4.46 2.37 -10.59
C THR A 34 5.94 2.71 -10.38
N TYR A 35 6.59 2.02 -9.44
CA TYR A 35 8.00 2.20 -9.11
C TYR A 35 8.64 0.85 -8.78
N GLY A 36 9.51 0.38 -9.68
CA GLY A 36 10.02 -1.00 -9.64
C GLY A 36 8.89 -2.02 -9.80
N ASP A 37 8.84 -2.99 -8.89
CA ASP A 37 7.81 -4.03 -8.86
C ASP A 37 6.54 -3.59 -8.11
N LEU A 38 6.48 -2.34 -7.64
CA LEU A 38 5.37 -1.82 -6.84
C LEU A 38 4.45 -0.90 -7.64
N ARG A 39 3.16 -0.95 -7.31
CA ARG A 39 2.17 0.05 -7.70
C ARG A 39 1.52 0.64 -6.47
N PHE A 40 1.59 1.96 -6.37
CA PHE A 40 0.89 2.76 -5.36
C PHE A 40 -0.36 3.34 -6.01
N THR A 41 -1.52 3.21 -5.36
CA THR A 41 -2.77 3.84 -5.79
C THR A 41 -3.40 4.55 -4.59
N PHE A 42 -3.45 5.87 -4.64
CA PHE A 42 -4.09 6.71 -3.63
C PHE A 42 -5.59 6.77 -3.91
N LEU A 43 -6.38 6.15 -3.04
CA LEU A 43 -7.84 6.19 -3.15
C LEU A 43 -8.34 7.56 -2.68
N THR A 44 -7.85 8.02 -1.53
CA THR A 44 -8.13 9.34 -0.94
C THR A 44 -6.82 9.95 -0.43
N GLU A 45 -6.87 11.16 0.12
CA GLU A 45 -5.70 11.74 0.80
C GLU A 45 -5.21 10.91 2.00
N PHE A 46 -6.04 10.00 2.53
CA PHE A 46 -5.73 9.19 3.71
C PHE A 46 -5.60 7.69 3.41
N ALA A 47 -5.96 7.24 2.21
CA ALA A 47 -6.01 5.82 1.87
C ALA A 47 -5.10 5.52 0.68
N VAL A 48 -4.12 4.65 0.88
CA VAL A 48 -3.18 4.21 -0.15
C VAL A 48 -3.17 2.69 -0.26
N ARG A 49 -3.40 2.20 -1.47
CA ARG A 49 -3.22 0.82 -1.85
C ARG A 49 -1.81 0.61 -2.39
N VAL A 50 -1.17 -0.47 -1.98
CA VAL A 50 0.17 -0.86 -2.41
C VAL A 50 0.12 -2.30 -2.89
N GLU A 51 0.51 -2.51 -4.14
CA GLU A 51 0.63 -3.81 -4.76
C GLU A 51 2.09 -4.08 -5.10
N GLN A 52 2.58 -5.29 -4.85
CA GLN A 52 3.87 -5.77 -5.35
C GLN A 52 3.66 -6.94 -6.31
N SER A 53 4.27 -6.90 -7.48
CA SER A 53 4.22 -7.98 -8.46
C SER A 53 5.52 -8.10 -9.22
N LYS A 54 6.23 -9.23 -9.04
CA LYS A 54 7.49 -9.52 -9.77
C LYS A 54 7.31 -9.66 -11.28
N SER A 55 6.09 -9.95 -11.73
CA SER A 55 5.75 -10.03 -13.16
C SER A 55 5.16 -8.74 -13.72
N HIS A 56 5.06 -7.69 -12.89
CA HIS A 56 4.41 -6.41 -13.21
C HIS A 56 2.94 -6.55 -13.63
N LYS A 57 2.28 -7.63 -13.19
CA LYS A 57 0.84 -7.82 -13.32
C LYS A 57 0.16 -7.41 -12.02
N PHE A 58 -0.62 -6.34 -12.10
CA PHE A 58 -1.35 -5.79 -10.97
C PHE A 58 -2.85 -6.06 -11.13
N GLU A 59 -3.60 -5.92 -10.04
CA GLU A 59 -5.04 -6.18 -10.00
C GLU A 59 -5.84 -4.89 -10.07
N ASP A 60 -6.58 -4.70 -11.16
CA ASP A 60 -7.48 -3.55 -11.34
C ASP A 60 -8.95 -3.88 -11.01
N GLY A 61 -9.31 -5.17 -11.02
CA GLY A 61 -10.67 -5.64 -10.74
C GLY A 61 -11.09 -5.40 -9.30
N ASP A 62 -12.40 -5.40 -9.08
CA ASP A 62 -12.96 -5.29 -7.73
C ASP A 62 -12.71 -6.57 -6.93
N THR A 63 -12.35 -6.39 -5.68
CA THR A 63 -12.23 -7.50 -4.73
C THR A 63 -13.48 -7.55 -3.85
N LEU A 64 -13.71 -8.69 -3.21
CA LEU A 64 -14.82 -8.83 -2.26
C LEU A 64 -14.75 -7.81 -1.11
N ILE A 65 -13.56 -7.28 -0.81
CA ILE A 65 -13.36 -6.27 0.23
C ILE A 65 -13.53 -4.84 -0.32
N PHE A 66 -13.05 -4.59 -1.54
CA PHE A 66 -13.08 -3.28 -2.18
C PHE A 66 -13.81 -3.33 -3.52
N GLU A 67 -15.11 -3.04 -3.49
CA GLU A 67 -15.97 -2.92 -4.67
C GLU A 67 -15.92 -1.50 -5.26
N ASN A 68 -16.21 -1.36 -6.57
CA ASN A 68 -16.34 -0.11 -7.32
C ASN A 68 -15.06 0.75 -7.27
N ARG A 69 -13.88 0.13 -7.09
CA ARG A 69 -12.62 0.88 -6.88
C ARG A 69 -12.24 1.68 -8.11
N GLY A 70 -12.37 1.07 -9.30
CA GLY A 70 -12.11 1.74 -10.57
C GLY A 70 -13.09 2.87 -10.84
N GLU A 71 -14.38 2.66 -10.56
CA GLU A 71 -15.40 3.70 -10.70
C GLU A 71 -15.12 4.87 -9.76
N PHE A 72 -14.84 4.60 -8.49
CA PHE A 72 -14.48 5.61 -7.50
C PHE A 72 -13.27 6.44 -7.96
N LEU A 73 -12.20 5.81 -8.46
CA LEU A 73 -11.02 6.49 -8.99
C LEU A 73 -11.32 7.33 -10.25
N SER A 74 -12.32 6.96 -11.04
CA SER A 74 -12.71 7.70 -12.25
C SER A 74 -13.67 8.87 -11.99
N THR A 75 -14.45 8.81 -10.90
CA THR A 75 -15.54 9.74 -10.61
C THR A 75 -15.23 10.73 -9.49
N SER A 76 -14.30 10.40 -8.58
CA SER A 76 -13.89 11.31 -7.50
C SER A 76 -12.89 12.35 -7.96
N ASP A 77 -12.94 13.52 -7.34
CA ASP A 77 -12.01 14.62 -7.61
C ASP A 77 -10.57 14.20 -7.33
N PRO A 78 -9.63 14.46 -8.27
CA PRO A 78 -8.22 14.18 -8.02
C PRO A 78 -7.65 15.17 -6.99
N PHE A 79 -6.69 14.70 -6.21
CA PHE A 79 -5.85 15.50 -5.33
C PHE A 79 -4.39 15.34 -5.77
N GLU A 80 -3.56 16.27 -5.32
CA GLU A 80 -2.14 16.25 -5.65
C GLU A 80 -1.42 15.25 -4.74
N VAL A 81 -0.65 14.34 -5.36
CA VAL A 81 0.36 13.55 -4.66
C VAL A 81 1.71 14.05 -5.13
N LYS A 82 2.51 14.59 -4.21
CA LYS A 82 3.89 15.00 -4.48
C LYS A 82 4.77 13.76 -4.51
N VAL A 83 5.75 13.78 -5.40
CA VAL A 83 6.71 12.69 -5.58
C VAL A 83 8.12 13.25 -5.44
N SER A 84 8.93 12.65 -4.58
CA SER A 84 10.35 12.95 -4.46
C SER A 84 11.18 11.68 -4.30
N ILE A 85 12.41 11.70 -4.80
CA ILE A 85 13.40 10.66 -4.57
C ILE A 85 14.61 11.29 -3.87
N SER A 86 15.16 10.59 -2.88
CA SER A 86 16.45 10.95 -2.32
C SER A 86 17.61 10.42 -3.20
N PRO A 87 18.57 11.27 -3.60
CA PRO A 87 19.60 10.91 -4.59
C PRO A 87 20.64 9.88 -4.11
N ASN A 88 20.73 9.66 -2.80
CA ASN A 88 21.76 8.80 -2.23
C ASN A 88 21.31 7.33 -2.09
N TRP A 89 20.01 7.10 -1.92
CA TRP A 89 19.46 5.81 -1.47
C TRP A 89 18.20 5.37 -2.21
N GLU A 90 17.79 6.13 -3.24
CA GLU A 90 16.58 5.84 -4.03
C GLU A 90 15.33 5.66 -3.14
N ILE A 91 15.30 6.40 -2.02
CA ILE A 91 14.10 6.45 -1.18
C ILE A 91 13.06 7.27 -1.92
N LEU A 92 11.97 6.61 -2.30
CA LEU A 92 10.78 7.21 -2.84
C LEU A 92 9.93 7.75 -1.69
N GLU A 93 9.54 9.01 -1.80
CA GLU A 93 8.55 9.64 -0.93
C GLU A 93 7.35 10.08 -1.76
N LEU A 94 6.16 9.69 -1.32
CA LEU A 94 4.87 10.07 -1.90
C LEU A 94 4.02 10.74 -0.83
N GLU A 95 3.64 11.99 -1.05
CA GLU A 95 3.02 12.83 -0.02
C GLU A 95 1.68 13.41 -0.51
N THR A 96 0.63 13.21 0.30
CA THR A 96 -0.62 13.98 0.26
C THR A 96 -0.63 14.99 1.40
N ALA A 97 -1.74 15.72 1.61
CA ALA A 97 -1.88 16.54 2.81
C ALA A 97 -1.86 15.75 4.14
N GLN A 98 -2.11 14.44 4.10
CA GLN A 98 -2.48 13.64 5.28
C GLN A 98 -1.65 12.37 5.46
N VAL A 99 -1.04 11.86 4.39
CA VAL A 99 -0.16 10.69 4.47
C VAL A 99 1.14 10.92 3.71
N ARG A 100 2.22 10.33 4.23
CA ARG A 100 3.51 10.22 3.54
C ARG A 100 3.92 8.77 3.47
N VAL A 101 3.98 8.22 2.26
CA VAL A 101 4.55 6.90 1.99
C VAL A 101 6.04 7.07 1.76
N VAL A 102 6.86 6.31 2.49
CA VAL A 102 8.31 6.25 2.33
C VAL A 102 8.67 4.82 1.96
N TYR A 103 9.29 4.63 0.80
CA TYR A 103 9.67 3.32 0.27
C TYR A 103 11.13 3.31 -0.20
N GLY A 104 11.84 2.23 0.11
CA GLY A 104 13.26 2.04 -0.22
C GLY A 104 13.92 1.24 0.88
N SER A 105 15.25 1.19 0.94
CA SER A 105 15.92 0.45 2.02
C SER A 105 16.13 1.34 3.25
N LEU A 106 15.22 1.23 4.24
CA LEU A 106 15.12 2.16 5.37
C LEU A 106 15.99 1.78 6.58
N LEU A 107 16.42 0.51 6.67
CA LEU A 107 17.29 0.03 7.75
C LEU A 107 18.77 0.07 7.36
N GLU A 108 19.08 -0.30 6.12
CA GLU A 108 20.43 -0.34 5.59
C GLU A 108 20.50 0.30 4.20
N PRO A 109 21.40 1.26 3.97
CA PRO A 109 21.74 1.78 2.65
C PRO A 109 21.79 0.75 1.50
N CYS A 110 20.86 0.86 0.55
CA CYS A 110 20.84 0.00 -0.63
C CYS A 110 20.36 0.78 -1.85
N LYS A 111 20.96 0.51 -3.02
CA LYS A 111 20.45 1.03 -4.31
C LYS A 111 19.52 0.01 -4.96
N GLY A 112 18.41 0.46 -5.53
CA GLY A 112 17.42 -0.34 -6.24
C GLY A 112 16.07 -0.37 -5.54
N TYR A 113 15.24 -1.33 -5.95
CA TYR A 113 13.85 -1.45 -5.55
C TYR A 113 13.69 -2.68 -4.62
N PRO A 114 13.97 -2.58 -3.32
CA PRO A 114 13.92 -3.73 -2.44
C PRO A 114 12.49 -4.30 -2.33
N PRO A 115 12.31 -5.63 -2.29
CA PRO A 115 10.99 -6.20 -2.10
C PRO A 115 10.34 -5.73 -0.79
N LEU A 116 9.01 -5.72 -0.72
CA LEU A 116 8.30 -5.40 0.52
C LEU A 116 8.71 -6.39 1.62
N SER A 117 9.31 -5.84 2.67
CA SER A 117 9.83 -6.56 3.81
C SER A 117 10.02 -5.57 4.97
N GLU A 118 10.42 -6.10 6.13
CA GLU A 118 10.68 -5.27 7.29
C GLU A 118 11.75 -4.23 6.95
N GLY A 119 11.46 -2.96 7.22
CA GLY A 119 12.38 -1.88 6.91
C GLY A 119 12.39 -1.42 5.46
N THR A 120 11.40 -1.77 4.63
CA THR A 120 11.33 -1.28 3.24
C THR A 120 10.19 -0.33 2.91
N ILE A 121 9.17 -0.25 3.77
CA ILE A 121 8.09 0.72 3.64
C ILE A 121 7.63 1.21 5.01
N SER A 122 7.34 2.50 5.09
CA SER A 122 6.58 3.12 6.17
C SER A 122 5.55 4.10 5.62
N ILE A 123 4.48 4.31 6.38
CA ILE A 123 3.45 5.29 6.05
C ILE A 123 3.22 6.14 7.30
N ASP A 124 3.51 7.43 7.17
CA ASP A 124 3.25 8.42 8.20
C ASP A 124 1.87 9.03 8.00
N ILE A 125 1.22 9.37 9.11
CA ILE A 125 -0.07 10.06 9.14
C ILE A 125 0.14 11.42 9.79
N PHE A 126 -0.57 12.41 9.27
CA PHE A 126 -0.55 13.76 9.78
C PHE A 126 -1.95 14.15 10.27
N GLU A 127 -2.01 14.87 11.39
CA GLU A 127 -3.23 15.47 11.94
C GLU A 127 -2.94 16.98 12.11
N ASP A 128 -3.77 17.84 11.52
CA ASP A 128 -3.58 19.30 11.51
C ASP A 128 -2.17 19.76 11.06
N GLY A 129 -1.53 18.98 10.18
CA GLY A 129 -0.19 19.24 9.66
C GLY A 129 0.96 18.80 10.57
N GLU A 130 0.67 18.20 11.72
CA GLU A 130 1.65 17.61 12.63
C GLU A 130 1.70 16.10 12.45
N HIS A 131 2.88 15.50 12.61
CA HIS A 131 3.05 14.05 12.57
C HIS A 131 2.30 13.40 13.75
N PHE A 132 1.42 12.45 13.45
CA PHE A 132 0.57 11.78 14.44
C PHE A 132 1.09 10.38 14.80
N ASP A 133 1.24 9.51 13.80
CA ASP A 133 1.74 8.14 13.99
C ASP A 133 2.40 7.62 12.69
N THR A 134 3.12 6.50 12.80
CA THR A 134 3.79 5.84 11.67
C THR A 134 3.51 4.35 11.67
N TRP A 135 2.94 3.86 10.58
CA TRP A 135 2.91 2.44 10.28
C TRP A 135 4.20 2.00 9.58
N LYS A 136 4.66 0.77 9.86
CA LYS A 136 5.75 0.12 9.12
C LYS A 136 5.28 -1.25 8.66
N TRP A 137 5.94 -1.81 7.64
CA TRP A 137 5.62 -3.13 7.11
C TRP A 137 5.33 -4.17 8.21
N ARG A 138 4.09 -4.68 8.21
CA ARG A 138 3.58 -5.70 9.15
C ARG A 138 3.77 -5.36 10.64
N MET A 139 3.81 -4.06 10.97
CA MET A 139 3.77 -3.60 12.35
C MET A 139 2.45 -4.01 13.00
N ASP A 140 2.52 -4.64 14.17
CA ASP A 140 1.35 -4.91 15.01
C ASP A 140 0.75 -3.61 15.56
N ASP A 141 -0.57 -3.56 15.65
CA ASP A 141 -1.31 -2.43 16.22
C ASP A 141 -1.91 -2.80 17.59
N PRO A 142 -1.22 -2.51 18.70
CA PRO A 142 -1.75 -2.80 20.04
C PRO A 142 -2.93 -1.91 20.45
N LYS A 143 -3.25 -0.86 19.67
CA LYS A 143 -4.39 0.03 19.94
C LYS A 143 -5.62 -0.27 19.07
N ASN A 144 -5.57 -1.32 18.24
CA ASN A 144 -6.70 -1.77 17.43
C ASN A 144 -7.88 -2.14 18.33
N LEU A 145 -9.09 -1.74 17.96
CA LEU A 145 -10.30 -2.02 18.75
C LEU A 145 -10.95 -3.37 18.40
N TYR A 146 -10.30 -4.14 17.53
CA TYR A 146 -10.74 -5.40 16.97
C TYR A 146 -12.07 -5.31 16.21
N GLY A 147 -12.35 -6.34 15.43
CA GLY A 147 -13.56 -6.48 14.66
C GLY A 147 -14.40 -7.66 15.14
N THR A 148 -14.93 -8.40 14.18
CA THR A 148 -15.63 -9.65 14.43
C THR A 148 -14.66 -10.83 14.38
N THR A 149 -15.16 -12.01 14.73
CA THR A 149 -14.54 -13.27 14.34
C THR A 149 -15.33 -13.85 13.17
N ARG A 150 -14.67 -14.57 12.26
CA ARG A 150 -15.29 -15.06 11.02
C ARG A 150 -16.48 -15.99 11.27
N THR A 151 -16.39 -16.89 12.25
CA THR A 151 -17.46 -17.84 12.61
C THR A 151 -17.57 -18.00 14.12
N LEU A 152 -18.79 -18.13 14.63
CA LEU A 152 -19.05 -18.51 16.03
C LEU A 152 -19.39 -20.01 16.19
N ASP A 153 -19.26 -20.78 15.11
CA ASP A 153 -19.52 -22.22 15.14
C ASP A 153 -18.58 -22.91 16.13
N ASN A 154 -19.17 -23.66 17.06
CA ASN A 154 -18.47 -24.37 18.13
C ASN A 154 -17.69 -23.49 19.13
N VAL A 155 -17.95 -22.18 19.17
CA VAL A 155 -17.39 -21.30 20.20
C VAL A 155 -18.23 -21.41 21.48
N ASN A 156 -17.58 -21.73 22.61
CA ASN A 156 -18.19 -21.69 23.93
C ASN A 156 -17.37 -20.76 24.84
N GLY A 157 -17.90 -19.56 25.11
CA GLY A 157 -17.22 -18.53 25.89
C GLY A 157 -16.48 -17.50 25.01
N SER A 158 -15.43 -16.91 25.55
CA SER A 158 -14.62 -15.89 24.85
C SER A 158 -13.80 -16.50 23.70
N CYS A 159 -13.76 -15.82 22.57
CA CYS A 159 -12.90 -16.17 21.44
C CYS A 159 -11.99 -14.99 21.04
N PRO A 160 -10.83 -15.26 20.41
CA PRO A 160 -10.04 -14.22 19.77
C PRO A 160 -10.85 -13.49 18.68
N LEU A 161 -10.64 -12.19 18.57
CA LEU A 161 -11.20 -11.35 17.51
C LEU A 161 -10.11 -11.03 16.49
N GLU A 162 -10.51 -10.84 15.23
CA GLU A 162 -9.61 -10.38 14.17
C GLU A 162 -9.42 -8.86 14.29
N PRO A 163 -8.32 -8.29 13.77
CA PRO A 163 -8.15 -6.84 13.68
C PRO A 163 -9.33 -6.19 12.96
N GLY A 164 -9.83 -5.08 13.52
CA GLY A 164 -10.91 -4.29 12.95
C GLY A 164 -10.41 -3.11 12.12
N MET A 165 -11.36 -2.38 11.53
CA MET A 165 -11.06 -1.17 10.76
C MET A 165 -10.72 0.05 11.64
N ILE A 166 -11.02 -0.01 12.94
CA ILE A 166 -10.88 1.14 13.86
C ILE A 166 -9.82 0.84 14.92
N SER A 167 -8.96 1.84 15.15
CA SER A 167 -7.82 1.82 16.05
C SER A 167 -7.59 3.21 16.62
N ARG A 168 -6.99 3.29 17.82
CA ARG A 168 -6.51 4.56 18.38
C ARG A 168 -5.12 4.95 17.88
N SER A 169 -4.52 4.15 17.01
CA SER A 169 -3.28 4.51 16.30
C SER A 169 -3.56 5.42 15.09
N GLY A 170 -4.82 5.68 14.75
CA GLY A 170 -5.20 6.52 13.60
C GLY A 170 -5.06 5.82 12.25
N TRP A 171 -4.81 4.52 12.25
CA TRP A 171 -4.70 3.74 11.02
C TRP A 171 -5.21 2.31 11.15
N THR A 172 -5.47 1.70 9.99
CA THR A 172 -5.64 0.26 9.83
C THR A 172 -5.05 -0.19 8.50
N VAL A 173 -4.66 -1.46 8.40
CA VAL A 173 -4.15 -2.05 7.16
C VAL A 173 -4.95 -3.30 6.83
N VAL A 174 -5.45 -3.36 5.60
CA VAL A 174 -6.23 -4.46 5.08
C VAL A 174 -5.40 -5.21 4.05
N ASP A 175 -5.11 -6.49 4.31
CA ASP A 175 -4.49 -7.39 3.34
C ASP A 175 -5.55 -7.94 2.38
N ASP A 176 -5.44 -7.57 1.10
CA ASP A 176 -6.35 -7.93 0.02
C ASP A 176 -5.71 -8.93 -0.97
N THR A 177 -4.51 -9.43 -0.65
CA THR A 177 -3.66 -10.26 -1.54
C THR A 177 -4.38 -11.52 -2.03
N ARG A 178 -5.26 -12.08 -1.21
CA ARG A 178 -5.93 -13.37 -1.46
C ARG A 178 -7.44 -13.27 -1.54
N SER A 179 -8.00 -12.06 -1.50
CA SER A 179 -9.44 -11.88 -1.59
C SER A 179 -9.97 -12.36 -2.94
N PRO A 180 -11.16 -12.98 -2.98
CA PRO A 180 -11.87 -13.26 -4.22
C PRO A 180 -12.14 -11.98 -5.02
N LEU A 181 -12.25 -12.14 -6.34
CA LEU A 181 -12.59 -11.07 -7.28
C LEU A 181 -14.04 -11.20 -7.69
N PHE A 182 -14.70 -10.07 -7.95
CA PHE A 182 -15.97 -10.07 -8.64
C PHE A 182 -15.78 -10.42 -10.12
N GLU A 183 -16.70 -11.22 -10.66
CA GLU A 183 -16.76 -11.54 -12.08
C GLU A 183 -17.53 -10.46 -12.85
N GLY A 184 -16.94 -10.01 -13.95
CA GLY A 184 -17.56 -9.06 -14.88
C GLY A 184 -17.50 -7.59 -14.45
N ASP A 185 -17.73 -6.72 -15.43
CA ASP A 185 -17.58 -5.26 -15.31
C ASP A 185 -18.92 -4.53 -15.08
N SER A 186 -20.02 -5.28 -14.90
CA SER A 186 -21.36 -4.70 -14.78
C SER A 186 -21.63 -4.24 -13.35
N TYR A 187 -21.77 -2.92 -13.19
CA TYR A 187 -22.32 -2.29 -11.99
C TYR A 187 -23.85 -2.10 -12.06
N ASP A 188 -24.54 -2.79 -12.99
CA ASP A 188 -26.00 -2.74 -13.02
C ASP A 188 -26.54 -3.42 -11.76
N SER A 189 -27.06 -2.58 -10.84
CA SER A 189 -27.72 -2.93 -9.58
C SER A 189 -28.81 -4.02 -9.66
N LYS A 190 -29.20 -4.44 -10.88
CA LYS A 190 -30.20 -5.48 -11.13
C LYS A 190 -29.61 -6.87 -11.36
N GLU A 191 -28.29 -7.01 -11.52
CA GLU A 191 -27.63 -8.30 -11.72
C GLU A 191 -26.76 -8.70 -10.53
N ILE A 192 -26.78 -9.99 -10.18
CA ILE A 192 -25.91 -10.55 -9.13
C ILE A 192 -24.53 -10.77 -9.74
N ARG A 193 -23.51 -10.10 -9.19
CA ARG A 193 -22.10 -10.38 -9.53
C ARG A 193 -21.63 -11.63 -8.78
N TRP A 194 -21.12 -12.60 -9.52
CA TRP A 194 -20.48 -13.77 -8.93
C TRP A 194 -19.07 -13.41 -8.44
N VAL A 195 -18.52 -14.22 -7.54
CA VAL A 195 -17.13 -14.09 -7.10
C VAL A 195 -16.34 -15.35 -7.42
N SER A 196 -15.10 -15.17 -7.86
CA SER A 196 -14.16 -16.24 -8.12
C SER A 196 -12.88 -16.07 -7.31
N GLY A 197 -12.25 -17.19 -6.97
CA GLY A 197 -10.89 -17.16 -6.45
C GLY A 197 -9.93 -16.62 -7.52
N ARG A 198 -8.89 -15.91 -7.09
CA ARG A 198 -7.84 -15.42 -8.00
C ARG A 198 -7.23 -16.58 -8.78
N SER A 199 -7.24 -16.48 -10.10
CA SER A 199 -6.70 -17.50 -11.02
C SER A 199 -5.17 -17.55 -11.00
N SER A 200 -4.52 -16.45 -10.63
CA SER A 200 -3.08 -16.33 -10.44
C SER A 200 -2.75 -16.13 -8.97
N LYS A 201 -1.48 -16.35 -8.61
CA LYS A 201 -0.94 -15.96 -7.30
C LYS A 201 -0.57 -14.48 -7.22
N GLU A 202 -0.86 -13.72 -8.27
CA GLU A 202 -0.47 -12.32 -8.46
C GLU A 202 -1.63 -11.38 -8.05
N PRO A 203 -1.34 -10.15 -7.59
CA PRO A 203 -0.01 -9.67 -7.19
C PRO A 203 0.55 -10.49 -6.00
N ASP A 204 1.87 -10.45 -5.80
CA ASP A 204 2.55 -11.16 -4.70
C ASP A 204 2.10 -10.64 -3.32
N VAL A 205 1.81 -9.34 -3.26
CA VAL A 205 1.28 -8.60 -2.11
C VAL A 205 0.26 -7.58 -2.63
N ASP A 206 -0.86 -7.43 -1.93
CA ASP A 206 -1.87 -6.38 -2.14
C ASP A 206 -2.39 -5.96 -0.77
N PHE A 207 -2.12 -4.72 -0.35
CA PHE A 207 -2.71 -4.19 0.87
C PHE A 207 -3.20 -2.76 0.67
N THR A 208 -4.20 -2.38 1.45
CA THR A 208 -4.67 -1.00 1.54
C THR A 208 -4.48 -0.48 2.95
N PHE A 209 -3.72 0.60 3.07
CA PHE A 209 -3.57 1.38 4.28
C PHE A 209 -4.66 2.45 4.34
N PHE A 210 -5.28 2.62 5.50
CA PHE A 210 -6.21 3.69 5.81
C PHE A 210 -5.70 4.48 7.01
N GLY A 211 -5.46 5.77 6.84
CA GLY A 211 -5.33 6.74 7.93
C GLY A 211 -6.67 7.43 8.22
N TYR A 212 -6.85 7.97 9.42
CA TYR A 212 -8.02 8.78 9.82
C TYR A 212 -7.80 9.52 11.13
#